data_AF-A0A413ITW7-F1
#
_entry.id   AF-A0A413ITW7-F1
#
_cell.length_a   1.000
_cell.length_b   1.000
_cell.length_c   1.000
_cell.angle_alpha   90.00
_cell.angle_beta   90.00
_cell.angle_gamma   90.00
#
_symmetry.space_group_name_H-M   'P 1'
#
loop_
_entity.id
_entity.type
_entity.pdbx_description
1 polymer ?
#
loop_
_entity_poly.entity_id
_entity_poly.type
_entity_poly.pdbx_seq_one_letter_code
_entity_poly.pdbx_strand_id
1 'polypeptide(L)'
;MQGIRSDGTEITPAYTYFTREKKKEKGRDPDIVTLYDTGAFFRDMFVDVGSDVIEIDSMDNKSEELKDKYGEKIFGLSGDSRHRYVSDAMPVLIEKIKEILKL
;
A
#
# COMPACT_ATOMS: atom_id res chain seq x y z
N MET A 1 5.13 4.23 -7.37
CA MET A 1 4.28 4.42 -6.16
C MET A 1 4.02 5.89 -6.00
N GLN A 2 2.77 6.27 -5.69
CA GLN A 2 2.31 7.66 -5.72
C GLN A 2 2.64 8.44 -4.44
N GLY A 3 3.02 7.76 -3.36
CA GLY A 3 3.28 8.41 -2.06
C GLY A 3 2.04 8.95 -1.38
N ILE A 4 0.91 8.27 -1.58
CA ILE A 4 -0.41 8.64 -1.07
C ILE A 4 -0.88 7.56 -0.11
N ARG A 5 -1.38 7.97 1.06
CA ARG A 5 -2.01 7.13 2.08
C ARG A 5 -3.37 6.60 1.60
N SER A 6 -3.91 5.60 2.28
CA SER A 6 -5.25 5.06 1.98
C SER A 6 -6.40 6.06 2.15
N ASP A 7 -6.20 7.12 2.93
CA ASP A 7 -7.15 8.24 3.06
C ASP A 7 -6.99 9.34 2.00
N GLY A 8 -6.05 9.19 1.07
CA GLY A 8 -5.80 10.14 -0.02
C GLY A 8 -4.82 11.26 0.32
N THR A 9 -4.30 11.32 1.54
CA THR A 9 -3.29 12.33 1.93
C THR A 9 -1.88 11.91 1.50
N GLU A 10 -0.99 12.88 1.27
CA GLU A 10 0.43 12.61 1.00
C GLU A 10 1.15 12.03 2.22
N ILE A 11 2.04 11.07 2.02
CA ILE A 11 2.86 10.51 3.10
C ILE A 11 3.86 11.56 3.58
N THR A 12 3.75 11.93 4.85
CA THR A 12 4.53 12.96 5.54
C THR A 12 4.99 12.47 6.92
N PRO A 13 6.15 12.92 7.44
CA PRO A 13 7.00 14.02 6.93
C PRO A 13 7.87 13.64 5.72
N ALA A 14 8.44 14.63 5.04
CA ALA A 14 9.33 14.39 3.90
C ALA A 14 10.58 13.58 4.28
N TYR A 15 11.19 12.96 3.27
CA TYR A 15 12.45 12.26 3.45
C TYR A 15 13.57 13.17 3.94
N THR A 16 14.50 12.60 4.70
CA THR A 16 15.73 13.29 5.12
C THR A 16 16.55 13.71 3.89
N TYR A 17 17.41 14.71 4.05
CA TYR A 17 18.33 15.13 2.99
C TYR A 17 19.11 13.95 2.40
N PHE A 18 19.67 13.09 3.27
CA PHE A 18 20.41 11.90 2.83
C PHE A 18 19.56 10.97 1.96
N THR A 19 18.33 10.67 2.38
CA THR A 19 17.42 9.81 1.61
C THR A 19 17.03 10.46 0.28
N ARG A 20 16.82 11.78 0.27
CA ARG A 20 16.53 12.54 -0.96
C ARG A 20 17.67 12.43 -1.98
N GLU A 21 18.91 12.62 -1.55
CA GLU A 21 20.08 12.45 -2.43
C GLU A 21 20.19 11.02 -2.97
N LYS A 22 19.97 10.00 -2.11
CA LYS A 22 19.93 8.60 -2.53
C LYS A 22 18.82 8.29 -3.53
N LYS A 23 17.66 8.96 -3.44
CA LYS A 23 16.60 8.82 -4.44
C LYS A 23 16.97 9.48 -5.76
N LYS A 24 17.60 10.66 -5.75
CA LYS A 24 18.11 11.32 -6.95
C LYS A 24 19.14 10.47 -7.69
N GLU A 25 20.11 9.90 -6.97
CA GLU A 25 21.11 8.96 -7.53
C GLU A 25 20.44 7.77 -8.24
N LYS A 26 19.27 7.33 -7.77
CA LYS A 26 18.48 6.24 -8.34
C LYS A 26 17.48 6.69 -9.42
N GLY A 27 17.51 7.96 -9.84
CA GLY A 27 16.59 8.53 -10.83
C GLY A 27 15.12 8.59 -10.36
N ARG A 28 14.89 8.63 -9.05
CA ARG A 28 13.55 8.70 -8.46
C ARG A 28 13.28 10.09 -7.91
N ASP A 29 12.02 10.53 -8.02
CA ASP A 29 11.57 11.80 -7.44
C ASP A 29 11.85 11.83 -5.92
N PRO A 30 12.74 12.71 -5.44
CA PRO A 30 13.13 12.77 -4.03
C PRO A 30 12.07 13.43 -3.15
N ASP A 31 11.13 14.19 -3.72
CA ASP A 31 10.18 15.00 -2.97
C ASP A 31 8.90 14.23 -2.62
N ILE A 32 8.71 13.06 -3.22
CA ILE A 32 7.62 12.14 -2.90
C ILE A 32 8.11 11.03 -1.94
N VAL A 33 7.42 10.83 -0.82
CA VAL A 33 7.68 9.71 0.08
C VAL A 33 6.99 8.46 -0.44
N THR A 34 7.76 7.49 -0.94
CA THR A 34 7.22 6.31 -1.63
C THR A 34 7.32 5.01 -0.84
N LEU A 35 7.99 5.05 0.32
CA LEU A 35 8.43 3.89 1.12
C LEU A 35 9.25 2.84 0.33
N TYR A 36 9.75 3.24 -0.85
CA TYR A 36 10.34 2.33 -1.82
C TYR A 36 11.83 2.61 -2.01
N ASP A 37 12.65 1.78 -1.38
CA ASP A 37 14.10 1.76 -1.58
C ASP A 37 14.54 0.54 -2.41
N THR A 38 14.65 -0.64 -1.79
CA THR A 38 14.92 -1.93 -2.43
C THR A 38 13.65 -2.72 -2.78
N GLY A 39 12.49 -2.23 -2.34
CA GLY A 39 11.21 -2.93 -2.44
C GLY A 39 10.96 -4.01 -1.39
N ALA A 40 11.88 -4.23 -0.43
CA ALA A 40 11.72 -5.24 0.63
C ALA A 40 10.39 -5.08 1.39
N PHE A 41 10.11 -3.87 1.86
CA PHE A 41 8.87 -3.55 2.59
C PHE A 41 7.61 -4.00 1.85
N PHE A 42 7.57 -3.82 0.52
CA PHE A 42 6.42 -4.19 -0.31
C PHE A 42 6.37 -5.68 -0.65
N ARG A 43 7.51 -6.35 -0.75
CA ARG A 43 7.53 -7.81 -1.02
C ARG A 43 7.00 -8.60 0.18
N ASP A 44 7.22 -8.09 1.37
CA ASP A 44 6.79 -8.74 2.61
C ASP A 44 5.40 -8.28 3.07
N MET A 45 4.70 -7.47 2.25
CA MET A 45 3.30 -7.12 2.51
C MET A 45 2.39 -8.32 2.37
N PHE A 46 1.42 -8.43 3.27
CA PHE A 46 0.40 -9.45 3.24
C PHE A 46 -0.98 -8.86 3.54
N VAL A 47 -2.01 -9.64 3.23
CA VAL A 47 -3.39 -9.36 3.60
C VAL A 47 -3.86 -10.51 4.48
N ASP A 48 -4.28 -10.21 5.70
CA ASP A 48 -4.98 -11.14 6.56
C ASP A 48 -6.49 -10.86 6.48
N VAL A 49 -7.26 -11.90 6.17
CA VAL A 49 -8.70 -11.80 5.91
C VAL A 49 -9.42 -12.55 7.02
N GLY A 50 -9.94 -11.80 8.00
CA GLY A 50 -10.80 -12.30 9.05
C GLY A 50 -12.27 -12.38 8.62
N SER A 51 -13.15 -12.75 9.56
CA SER A 51 -14.59 -12.81 9.34
C SER A 51 -15.21 -11.43 9.06
N ASP A 52 -14.73 -10.41 9.76
CA ASP A 52 -15.32 -9.07 9.79
C ASP A 52 -14.32 -7.95 9.46
N VAL A 53 -13.03 -8.29 9.36
CA VAL A 53 -11.93 -7.34 9.14
C VAL A 53 -10.96 -7.86 8.09
N ILE A 54 -10.42 -6.94 7.29
CA ILE A 54 -9.30 -7.18 6.41
C ILE A 54 -8.15 -6.32 6.93
N GLU A 55 -7.06 -6.97 7.31
CA GLU A 55 -5.84 -6.33 7.76
C GLU A 55 -4.78 -6.40 6.66
N ILE A 56 -4.06 -5.31 6.48
CA ILE A 56 -2.95 -5.23 5.53
C ILE A 56 -1.74 -4.75 6.32
N ASP A 57 -0.70 -5.56 6.36
CA ASP A 57 0.56 -5.25 7.08
C ASP A 57 1.75 -5.79 6.27
N SER A 58 2.96 -5.71 6.83
CA SER A 58 4.21 -6.19 6.27
C SER A 58 5.04 -6.91 7.34
N MET A 59 5.63 -8.05 6.97
CA MET A 59 6.59 -8.77 7.82
C MET A 59 8.00 -8.16 7.77
N ASP A 60 8.23 -7.13 6.95
CA ASP A 60 9.51 -6.43 6.88
C ASP A 60 9.83 -5.79 8.25
N ASN A 61 11.08 -5.90 8.69
CA ASN A 61 11.54 -5.45 10.00
C ASN A 61 11.38 -3.94 10.27
N LYS A 62 11.10 -3.13 9.24
CA LYS A 62 10.80 -1.70 9.38
C LYS A 62 9.31 -1.41 9.53
N SER A 63 8.42 -2.41 9.50
CA SER A 63 6.97 -2.15 9.48
C SER A 63 6.52 -1.25 10.64
N GLU A 64 6.88 -1.62 11.88
CA GLU A 64 6.56 -0.82 13.07
C GLU A 64 7.15 0.59 13.01
N GLU A 65 8.43 0.75 12.64
CA GLU A 65 9.06 2.07 12.53
C GLU A 65 8.36 2.96 11.48
N LEU A 66 7.92 2.36 10.38
CA LEU A 66 7.19 3.07 9.33
C LEU A 66 5.78 3.45 9.79
N LYS A 67 5.08 2.56 10.50
CA LYS A 67 3.77 2.85 11.12
C LYS A 67 3.89 3.98 12.14
N ASP A 68 4.86 3.92 13.04
CA ASP A 68 5.11 4.97 14.04
C ASP A 68 5.38 6.32 13.39
N LYS A 69 6.15 6.33 12.29
CA LYS A 69 6.55 7.57 11.62
C LYS A 69 5.47 8.18 10.75
N TYR A 70 4.75 7.36 9.99
CA TYR A 70 3.88 7.82 8.90
C TYR A 70 2.39 7.54 9.14
N GLY A 71 2.08 6.77 10.19
CA GLY A 71 0.75 6.30 10.57
C GLY A 71 0.32 5.04 9.82
N GLU A 72 -0.66 4.33 10.38
CA GLU A 72 -1.23 3.08 9.84
C GLU A 72 -1.74 3.18 8.39
N LYS A 73 -2.16 4.39 7.99
CA LYS A 73 -2.73 4.64 6.67
C LYS A 73 -1.72 4.60 5.52
N ILE A 74 -0.45 4.28 5.80
CA ILE A 74 0.51 3.85 4.76
C ILE A 74 0.12 2.50 4.16
N PHE A 75 -0.68 1.70 4.89
CA PHE A 75 -1.33 0.51 4.39
C PHE A 75 -2.69 0.82 3.77
N GLY A 76 -3.16 -0.10 2.94
CA GLY A 76 -4.42 0.02 2.20
C GLY A 76 -4.27 0.64 0.81
N LEU A 77 -5.42 0.82 0.16
CA LEU A 77 -5.52 1.35 -1.19
C LEU A 77 -5.94 2.81 -1.16
N SER A 78 -5.27 3.66 -1.97
CA SER A 78 -5.76 5.00 -2.29
C SER A 78 -7.14 4.91 -2.98
N GLY A 79 -7.88 6.02 -3.01
CA GLY A 79 -9.21 6.07 -3.65
C GLY A 79 -9.21 5.51 -5.08
N ASP A 80 -8.28 5.94 -5.91
CA ASP A 80 -8.15 5.47 -7.30
C ASP A 80 -7.78 3.99 -7.40
N SER A 81 -6.88 3.52 -6.54
CA SER A 81 -6.47 2.11 -6.51
C SER A 81 -7.61 1.22 -6.02
N ARG A 82 -8.40 1.68 -5.05
CA ARG A 82 -9.60 0.99 -4.57
C ARG A 82 -10.66 0.91 -5.65
N HIS A 83 -10.90 2.00 -6.38
CA HIS A 83 -11.87 1.99 -7.49
C HIS A 83 -11.49 0.98 -8.57
N ARG A 84 -10.20 0.97 -8.97
CA ARG A 84 -9.67 -0.04 -9.91
C ARG A 84 -9.83 -1.46 -9.37
N TYR A 85 -9.44 -1.71 -8.13
CA TYR A 85 -9.57 -3.02 -7.51
C TYR A 85 -11.02 -3.51 -7.49
N VAL A 86 -11.99 -2.65 -7.15
CA VAL A 86 -13.41 -3.02 -7.18
C VAL A 86 -13.85 -3.37 -8.60
N SER A 87 -13.45 -2.57 -9.60
CA SER A 87 -13.75 -2.84 -11.00
C SER A 87 -13.20 -4.20 -11.46
N ASP A 88 -11.97 -4.53 -11.05
CA ASP A 88 -11.29 -5.76 -11.45
C ASP A 88 -11.83 -6.98 -10.69
N ALA A 89 -12.16 -6.83 -9.41
CA ALA A 89 -12.58 -7.92 -8.53
C ALA A 89 -14.07 -8.27 -8.69
N MET A 90 -14.93 -7.32 -9.06
CA MET A 90 -16.38 -7.54 -9.11
C MET A 90 -16.81 -8.65 -10.08
N PRO A 91 -16.27 -8.75 -11.31
CA PRO A 91 -16.60 -9.85 -12.21
C PRO A 91 -16.24 -11.22 -11.61
N VAL A 92 -15.08 -11.32 -10.96
CA VAL A 92 -14.62 -12.56 -10.31
C VAL A 92 -15.54 -12.93 -9.15
N LEU A 93 -15.92 -11.95 -8.34
CA LEU A 93 -16.84 -12.15 -7.21
C LEU A 93 -18.22 -12.63 -7.70
N ILE A 94 -18.77 -12.00 -8.74
CA ILE A 94 -20.06 -12.40 -9.33
C ILE A 94 -20.00 -13.85 -9.83
N GLU A 95 -18.93 -14.22 -10.53
CA GLU A 95 -18.78 -15.58 -11.04
C GLU A 95 -18.72 -16.60 -9.91
N LYS A 96 -17.95 -16.31 -8.85
CA LYS A 96 -17.88 -17.17 -7.66
C LYS A 96 -19.22 -17.30 -6.95
N ILE A 97 -20.00 -16.24 -6.87
CA ILE A 97 -21.36 -16.28 -6.30
C ILE A 97 -22.25 -17.20 -7.15
N LYS A 98 -22.21 -17.08 -8.48
CA LYS A 98 -22.99 -17.97 -9.37
C LYS A 98 -22.59 -19.43 -9.21
N GLU A 99 -21.30 -19.73 -9.16
CA GLU A 99 -20.80 -21.09 -8.92
C GLU A 99 -21.36 -21.67 -7.61
N ILE A 100 -21.31 -20.90 -6.51
CA ILE A 100 -21.79 -21.31 -5.18
C ILE A 100 -23.31 -21.52 -5.18
N LEU A 101 -24.05 -20.61 -5.81
CA LEU A 101 -25.51 -20.65 -5.86
C LEU A 101 -26.06 -21.57 -6.95
N LYS A 102 -25.19 -22.14 -7.81
CA LYS A 102 -25.54 -22.97 -8.98
C LYS A 102 -26.48 -22.24 -9.96
N LEU A 103 -26.19 -20.96 -10.22
CA LEU A 103 -26.90 -20.10 -11.16
C LEU A 103 -26.30 -20.12 -12.56
#